data_AF-A0A957FFI2-F1
#
_entry.id   AF-A0A957FFI2-F1
#
_cell.length_a   1.000
_cell.length_b   1.000
_cell.length_c   1.000
_cell.angle_alpha   90.00
_cell.angle_beta   90.00
_cell.angle_gamma   90.00
#
_symmetry.space_group_name_H-M   'P 1'
#
loop_
_entity.id
_entity.type
_entity.pdbx_description
1 polymer ?
#
loop_
_entity_poly.entity_id
_entity_poly.type
_entity_poly.pdbx_seq_one_letter_code
_entity_poly.pdbx_strand_id
1 'polypeptide(L)'
;MRIDPFAGHPYRKRAWGEGLLLGASAPFLLFPTVFVPGTLVVGLLLAVMWVWPLPASGRRQWLRPTPLNGALLLFCLALVLSILVTADPDFALPKATGLLLGLTVWRYLTWAAQTDRALVAATWGFVLAGLGFTLIGVVSANWTVKVPFLAALLPQRLLSLPEGDSAGVQTNKLAGTILFYFPLLASLLLGLWGRQAWRNWRTWGVLAGTAVMGGLLVLTQSRSGWLGGLGGMLVLLALWGLAAAPGRQRFWLRLALLVALVALFAGLAVIGPTRLAALWQDPDLETAV
;
A
#
# COMPACT_ATOMS: atom_id res chain seq x y z
N MET A 1 15.06 31.67 -8.98
CA MET A 1 15.11 31.62 -7.50
C MET A 1 13.68 31.47 -7.00
N ARG A 2 13.19 30.25 -6.73
CA ARG A 2 11.84 30.05 -6.16
C ARG A 2 11.96 30.41 -4.68
N ILE A 3 11.39 31.54 -4.28
CA ILE A 3 11.19 31.87 -2.86
C ILE A 3 10.28 30.76 -2.34
N ASP A 4 10.77 29.96 -1.41
CA ASP A 4 9.98 28.93 -0.75
C ASP A 4 9.05 29.66 0.22
N PRO A 5 7.74 29.77 -0.05
CA PRO A 5 6.82 30.56 0.78
C PRO A 5 6.67 29.98 2.20
N PHE A 6 7.32 28.85 2.48
CA PHE A 6 7.32 28.18 3.77
C PHE A 6 8.67 28.18 4.50
N ALA A 7 9.70 28.87 3.98
CA ALA A 7 10.98 29.04 4.66
C ALA A 7 10.81 29.88 5.95
N GLY A 8 10.54 29.19 7.07
CA GLY A 8 10.30 29.79 8.39
C GLY A 8 8.95 29.46 9.01
N HIS A 9 8.08 28.70 8.33
CA HIS A 9 6.75 28.42 8.86
C HIS A 9 6.84 27.51 10.11
N PRO A 10 6.14 27.83 11.23
CA PRO A 10 6.13 27.04 12.46
C PRO A 10 5.75 25.56 12.27
N TYR A 11 5.13 25.21 11.13
CA TYR A 11 4.80 23.84 10.76
C TYR A 11 6.01 22.93 10.58
N ARG A 12 7.17 23.44 10.16
CA ARG A 12 8.36 22.59 9.94
C ARG A 12 8.90 22.02 11.25
N LYS A 13 9.03 22.84 12.30
CA LYS A 13 9.49 22.37 13.63
C LYS A 13 8.51 21.35 14.22
N ARG A 14 7.21 21.62 14.08
CA ARG A 14 6.15 20.69 14.50
C ARG A 14 6.24 19.35 13.76
N ALA A 15 6.42 19.37 12.44
CA ALA A 15 6.54 18.15 11.65
C ALA A 15 7.71 17.28 12.11
N TRP A 16 8.88 17.84 12.41
CA TRP A 16 10.00 17.06 12.94
C TRP A 16 9.67 16.37 14.26
N GLY A 17 9.04 17.07 15.21
CA GLY A 17 8.61 16.49 16.47
C GLY A 17 7.58 15.36 16.29
N GLU A 18 6.55 15.59 15.45
CA GLU A 18 5.55 14.57 15.14
C GLU A 18 6.18 13.35 14.44
N GLY A 19 7.13 13.57 13.52
CA GLY A 19 7.83 12.50 12.81
C GLY A 19 8.73 11.66 13.72
N LEU A 20 9.45 12.29 14.65
CA LEU A 20 10.26 11.57 15.65
C LEU A 20 9.38 10.76 16.59
N LEU A 21 8.30 11.35 17.10
CA LEU A 21 7.33 10.65 17.93
C LEU A 21 6.75 9.45 17.18
N LEU A 22 6.35 9.64 15.93
CA LEU A 22 5.80 8.59 15.08
C LEU A 22 6.79 7.44 14.84
N GLY A 23 8.05 7.76 14.52
CA GLY A 23 9.11 6.78 14.34
C GLY A 23 9.38 5.98 15.61
N ALA A 24 9.42 6.64 16.76
CA ALA A 24 9.57 6.00 18.07
C ALA A 24 8.34 5.16 18.47
N SER A 25 7.14 5.55 18.00
CA SER A 25 5.87 4.88 18.29
C SER A 25 5.66 3.62 17.46
N ALA A 26 6.22 3.56 16.25
CA ALA A 26 6.00 2.48 15.29
C ALA A 26 6.22 1.05 15.86
N PRO A 27 7.32 0.71 16.56
CA PRO A 27 7.50 -0.65 17.07
C PRO A 27 6.41 -1.05 18.08
N PHE A 28 5.98 -0.14 18.96
CA PHE A 28 4.94 -0.40 19.95
C PHE A 28 3.55 -0.56 19.33
N LEU A 29 3.28 0.13 18.20
CA LEU A 29 2.00 0.00 17.51
C LEU A 29 1.95 -1.17 16.53
N LEU A 30 3.10 -1.58 15.99
CA LEU A 30 3.23 -2.76 15.13
C LEU A 30 3.23 -4.06 15.94
N PHE A 31 3.74 -4.03 17.18
CA PHE A 31 3.79 -5.18 18.08
C PHE A 31 3.22 -4.82 19.47
N PRO A 32 1.91 -4.51 19.57
CA PRO A 32 1.32 -4.00 20.80
C PRO A 32 1.36 -4.94 21.99
N THR A 33 1.47 -6.25 21.77
CA THR A 33 1.44 -7.27 22.83
C THR A 33 2.82 -7.55 23.41
N VAL A 34 3.90 -7.27 22.66
CA VAL A 34 5.28 -7.47 23.13
C VAL A 34 5.61 -6.57 24.32
N PHE A 35 5.10 -5.33 24.33
CA PHE A 35 5.32 -4.40 25.44
C PHE A 35 4.10 -3.50 25.70
N VAL A 36 3.05 -4.09 26.29
CA VAL A 36 1.76 -3.46 26.58
C VAL A 36 1.89 -2.08 27.27
N PRO A 37 2.74 -1.87 28.30
CA PRO A 37 2.86 -0.54 28.92
C PRO A 37 3.34 0.53 27.94
N GLY A 38 4.28 0.21 27.06
CA GLY A 38 4.76 1.14 26.04
C GLY A 38 3.71 1.45 24.99
N THR A 39 2.92 0.44 24.58
CA THR A 39 1.77 0.62 23.68
C THR A 39 0.75 1.61 24.26
N LEU A 40 0.43 1.49 25.55
CA LEU A 40 -0.50 2.41 26.22
C LEU A 40 0.06 3.83 26.30
N VAL A 41 1.34 3.98 26.68
CA VAL A 41 2.01 5.29 26.73
C VAL A 41 2.02 5.95 25.35
N VAL A 42 2.39 5.21 24.32
CA VAL A 42 2.40 5.69 22.93
C VAL A 42 0.99 6.06 22.47
N GLY A 43 -0.01 5.22 22.76
CA GLY A 43 -1.41 5.51 22.46
C GLY A 43 -1.88 6.82 23.09
N LEU A 44 -1.54 7.04 24.36
CA LEU A 44 -1.86 8.29 25.07
C LEU A 44 -1.12 9.50 24.46
N LEU A 45 0.17 9.36 24.16
CA LEU A 45 0.96 10.43 23.54
C LEU A 45 0.40 10.81 22.16
N LEU A 46 -0.02 9.83 21.37
CA LEU A 46 -0.68 10.09 20.09
C LEU A 46 -2.04 10.75 20.30
N ALA A 47 -2.87 10.27 21.24
CA ALA A 47 -4.15 10.90 21.57
C ALA A 47 -3.96 12.38 21.96
N VAL A 48 -2.99 12.67 22.83
CA VAL A 48 -2.60 14.05 23.19
C VAL A 48 -2.15 14.82 21.95
N MET A 49 -1.31 14.25 21.09
CA MET A 49 -0.88 14.90 19.84
C MET A 49 -2.06 15.22 18.89
N TRP A 50 -3.13 14.42 18.91
CA TRP A 50 -4.36 14.64 18.14
C TRP A 50 -5.30 15.67 18.78
N VAL A 51 -5.38 15.74 20.10
CA VAL A 51 -6.30 16.63 20.85
C VAL A 51 -5.67 17.99 21.17
N TRP A 52 -4.36 18.07 21.39
CA TRP A 52 -3.62 19.28 21.76
C TRP A 52 -3.86 20.50 20.86
N PRO A 53 -4.11 20.37 19.54
CA PRO A 53 -4.44 21.51 18.71
C PRO A 53 -5.82 22.14 18.99
N LEU A 54 -6.75 21.42 19.62
CA LEU A 54 -8.16 21.84 19.78
C LEU A 54 -8.36 23.09 20.66
N PRO A 55 -7.68 23.27 21.81
CA PRO A 55 -7.91 24.43 22.68
C PRO A 55 -7.33 25.74 22.12
N ALA A 56 -6.44 25.66 21.11
CA ALA A 56 -5.78 26.82 20.53
C ALA A 56 -6.65 27.46 19.43
N SER A 57 -7.79 28.00 19.85
CA SER A 57 -8.95 28.51 19.08
C SER A 57 -8.69 29.66 18.08
N GLY A 58 -7.44 30.05 17.80
CA GLY A 58 -7.15 31.18 16.91
C GLY A 58 -6.51 30.83 15.56
N ARG A 59 -5.60 29.85 15.49
CA ARG A 59 -4.73 29.65 14.30
C ARG A 59 -4.24 28.22 14.07
N ARG A 60 -4.57 27.26 14.94
CA ARG A 60 -4.10 25.87 14.81
C ARG A 60 -5.16 25.02 14.11
N GLN A 61 -5.00 24.84 12.80
CA GLN A 61 -5.81 23.87 12.05
C GLN A 61 -5.55 22.47 12.61
N TRP A 62 -6.62 21.78 13.03
CA TRP A 62 -6.57 20.44 13.60
C TRP A 62 -6.06 19.42 12.58
N LEU A 63 -6.66 19.45 11.39
CA LEU A 63 -6.25 18.72 10.21
C LEU A 63 -6.13 19.71 9.06
N ARG A 64 -5.20 19.44 8.16
CA ARG A 64 -5.17 20.16 6.89
C ARG A 64 -6.42 19.81 6.09
N PRO A 65 -7.12 20.78 5.47
CA PRO A 65 -8.20 20.47 4.55
C PRO A 65 -7.68 19.63 3.38
N THR A 66 -8.18 18.40 3.24
CA THR A 66 -7.96 17.55 2.07
C THR A 66 -9.31 17.05 1.57
N PRO A 67 -9.45 16.74 0.26
CA PRO A 67 -10.68 16.15 -0.26
C PRO A 67 -11.01 14.78 0.38
N LEU A 68 -10.05 14.15 1.05
CA LEU A 68 -10.21 12.86 1.73
C LEU A 68 -10.71 12.96 3.17
N ASN A 69 -10.81 14.16 3.74
CA ASN A 69 -11.17 14.31 5.16
C ASN A 69 -12.54 13.69 5.49
N GLY A 70 -13.53 13.82 4.60
CA GLY A 70 -14.85 13.21 4.78
C GLY A 70 -14.79 11.67 4.74
N ALA A 71 -14.04 11.12 3.78
CA ALA A 71 -13.84 9.67 3.68
C ALA A 71 -13.08 9.12 4.90
N LEU A 72 -12.10 9.86 5.42
CA LEU A 72 -11.36 9.48 6.63
C LEU A 72 -12.21 9.55 7.88
N LEU A 73 -13.11 10.53 8.01
CA LEU A 73 -14.05 10.57 9.12
C LEU A 73 -14.96 9.34 9.10
N LEU A 74 -15.52 9.00 7.94
CA LEU A 74 -16.34 7.81 7.77
C LEU A 74 -15.54 6.53 8.10
N PHE A 75 -14.30 6.45 7.64
CA PHE A 75 -13.39 5.34 7.95
C PHE A 75 -13.12 5.23 9.46
N CYS A 76 -12.85 6.34 10.15
CA CYS A 76 -12.65 6.37 11.59
C CYS A 76 -13.90 5.92 12.36
N LEU A 77 -15.10 6.36 11.94
CA LEU A 77 -16.36 5.91 12.53
C LEU A 77 -16.58 4.40 12.34
N ALA A 78 -16.32 3.89 11.13
CA ALA A 78 -16.39 2.47 10.85
C ALA A 78 -15.37 1.66 11.68
N LEU A 79 -14.15 2.18 11.86
CA LEU A 79 -13.14 1.58 12.71
C LEU A 79 -13.57 1.49 14.17
N VAL A 80 -14.08 2.59 14.74
CA VAL A 80 -14.61 2.61 16.11
C VAL A 80 -15.72 1.58 16.26
N LEU A 81 -16.68 1.55 15.34
CA LEU A 81 -17.77 0.57 15.35
C LEU A 81 -17.24 -0.87 15.26
N SER A 82 -16.27 -1.13 14.38
CA SER A 82 -15.64 -2.45 14.23
C SER A 82 -14.92 -2.92 15.49
N ILE A 83 -14.31 -2.00 16.25
CA ILE A 83 -13.67 -2.31 17.53
C ILE A 83 -14.73 -2.58 18.60
N LEU A 84 -15.81 -1.78 18.66
CA LEU A 84 -16.88 -1.96 19.65
C LEU A 84 -17.66 -3.27 19.48
N VAL A 85 -17.81 -3.75 18.24
CA VAL A 85 -18.59 -4.97 17.92
C VAL A 85 -17.68 -6.21 17.80
N THR A 86 -16.38 -6.06 17.99
CA THR A 86 -15.44 -7.19 17.93
C THR A 86 -15.71 -8.21 19.04
N ALA A 87 -15.80 -9.48 18.68
CA ALA A 87 -15.97 -10.58 19.62
C ALA A 87 -14.64 -11.01 20.29
N ASP A 88 -13.51 -10.77 19.63
CA ASP A 88 -12.16 -11.14 20.11
C ASP A 88 -11.23 -9.90 20.11
N PRO A 89 -11.13 -9.20 21.26
CA PRO A 89 -10.32 -7.99 21.39
C PRO A 89 -8.83 -8.24 21.14
N ASP A 90 -8.31 -9.42 21.48
CA ASP A 90 -6.90 -9.75 21.36
C ASP A 90 -6.50 -9.87 19.88
N PHE A 91 -7.39 -10.44 19.05
CA PHE A 91 -7.19 -10.50 17.61
C PHE A 91 -7.38 -9.15 16.89
N ALA A 92 -8.23 -8.27 17.46
CA ALA A 92 -8.48 -6.95 16.90
C ALA A 92 -7.39 -5.92 17.23
N LEU A 93 -6.74 -6.05 18.40
CA LEU A 93 -5.80 -5.06 18.91
C LEU A 93 -4.65 -4.73 17.93
N PRO A 94 -3.87 -5.70 17.40
CA PRO A 94 -2.78 -5.42 16.45
C PRO A 94 -3.26 -4.73 15.16
N LYS A 95 -4.48 -5.03 14.72
CA LYS A 95 -5.08 -4.39 13.55
C LYS A 95 -5.48 -2.95 13.85
N ALA A 96 -6.09 -2.72 15.02
CA ALA A 96 -6.49 -1.40 15.45
C ALA A 96 -5.28 -0.47 15.64
N THR A 97 -4.20 -0.95 16.28
CA THR A 97 -2.97 -0.16 16.47
C THR A 97 -2.23 0.07 15.15
N GLY A 98 -2.20 -0.91 14.26
CA GLY A 98 -1.68 -0.75 12.90
C GLY A 98 -2.44 0.30 12.08
N LEU A 99 -3.78 0.32 12.19
CA LEU A 99 -4.61 1.35 11.57
C LEU A 99 -4.41 2.73 12.18
N LEU A 100 -4.26 2.82 13.51
CA LEU A 100 -3.93 4.07 14.20
C LEU A 100 -2.56 4.62 13.75
N LEU A 101 -1.57 3.76 13.58
CA LEU A 101 -0.27 4.10 13.02
C LEU A 101 -0.45 4.66 11.60
N GLY A 102 -1.19 3.97 10.73
CA GLY A 102 -1.48 4.42 9.37
C GLY A 102 -2.17 5.80 9.30
N LEU A 103 -3.19 6.03 10.14
CA LEU A 103 -3.88 7.33 10.24
C LEU A 103 -2.94 8.44 10.70
N THR A 104 -2.04 8.12 11.63
CA THR A 104 -1.06 9.08 12.15
C THR A 104 0.02 9.40 11.12
N VAL A 105 0.50 8.40 10.37
CA VAL A 105 1.39 8.58 9.22
C VAL A 105 0.72 9.46 8.16
N TRP A 106 -0.53 9.19 7.81
CA TRP A 106 -1.28 10.00 6.85
C TRP A 106 -1.33 11.47 7.29
N ARG A 107 -1.75 11.73 8.54
CA ARG A 107 -1.78 13.09 9.10
C ARG A 107 -0.41 13.75 9.01
N TYR A 108 0.64 13.06 9.47
CA TYR A 108 2.01 13.58 9.40
C TYR A 108 2.39 13.96 7.97
N LEU A 109 2.13 13.09 6.99
CA LEU A 109 2.44 13.35 5.58
C LEU A 109 1.67 14.55 5.02
N THR A 110 0.42 14.78 5.43
CA THR A 110 -0.34 15.97 5.01
C THR A 110 0.29 17.29 5.45
N TRP A 111 1.15 17.27 6.48
CA TRP A 111 1.91 18.43 6.94
C TRP A 111 3.35 18.45 6.44
N ALA A 112 3.99 17.29 6.34
CA ALA A 112 5.41 17.18 6.00
C ALA A 112 5.68 17.20 4.49
N ALA A 113 4.80 16.61 3.68
CA ALA A 113 5.00 16.43 2.23
C ALA A 113 4.50 17.64 1.42
N GLN A 114 5.03 18.83 1.71
CA GLN A 114 4.56 20.11 1.12
C GLN A 114 5.42 20.68 0.00
N THR A 115 6.59 20.09 -0.19
CA THR A 115 7.50 20.47 -1.27
C THR A 115 7.66 19.29 -2.21
N ASP A 116 8.00 19.56 -3.48
CA ASP A 116 8.29 18.50 -4.46
C ASP A 116 9.33 17.50 -3.92
N ARG A 117 10.35 18.01 -3.21
CA ARG A 117 11.39 17.17 -2.58
C ARG A 117 10.82 16.30 -1.47
N ALA A 118 9.96 16.84 -0.62
CA ALA A 118 9.34 16.09 0.47
C ALA A 118 8.35 15.04 -0.06
N LEU A 119 7.60 15.37 -1.13
CA LEU A 119 6.71 14.41 -1.79
C LEU A 119 7.50 13.26 -2.43
N VAL A 120 8.61 13.56 -3.10
CA VAL A 120 9.53 12.55 -3.63
C VAL A 120 10.08 11.68 -2.51
N ALA A 121 10.53 12.28 -1.40
CA ALA A 121 11.02 11.54 -0.24
C ALA A 121 9.94 10.65 0.38
N ALA A 122 8.71 11.14 0.54
CA ALA A 122 7.57 10.38 1.04
C ALA A 122 7.22 9.21 0.12
N THR A 123 7.26 9.44 -1.20
CA THR A 123 7.02 8.39 -2.21
C THR A 123 8.07 7.29 -2.11
N TRP A 124 9.36 7.65 -2.01
CA TRP A 124 10.44 6.69 -1.81
C TRP A 124 10.33 5.96 -0.48
N GLY A 125 9.97 6.65 0.60
CA GLY A 125 9.71 6.05 1.90
C GLY A 125 8.59 5.00 1.83
N PHE A 126 7.50 5.31 1.13
CA PHE A 126 6.40 4.38 0.91
C PHE A 126 6.81 3.17 0.06
N VAL A 127 7.57 3.38 -1.02
CA VAL A 127 8.13 2.29 -1.84
C VAL A 127 9.05 1.38 -1.02
N LEU A 128 9.95 1.96 -0.22
CA LEU A 128 10.87 1.21 0.62
C LEU A 128 10.12 0.43 1.72
N ALA A 129 9.11 1.02 2.34
CA ALA A 129 8.25 0.33 3.28
C ALA A 129 7.53 -0.86 2.62
N GLY A 130 6.98 -0.67 1.42
CA GLY A 130 6.35 -1.74 0.66
C GLY A 130 7.28 -2.87 0.29
N LEU A 131 8.50 -2.55 -0.15
CA LEU A 131 9.56 -3.55 -0.38
C LEU A 131 9.91 -4.29 0.90
N GLY A 132 10.07 -3.58 2.02
CA GLY A 132 10.33 -4.19 3.32
C GLY A 132 9.22 -5.16 3.75
N PHE A 133 7.96 -4.72 3.71
CA PHE A 133 6.81 -5.59 4.03
C PHE A 133 6.71 -6.79 3.10
N THR A 134 7.00 -6.60 1.82
CA THR A 134 6.96 -7.68 0.83
C THR A 134 8.08 -8.69 1.08
N LEU A 135 9.29 -8.24 1.37
CA LEU A 135 10.42 -9.13 1.69
C LEU A 135 10.16 -9.93 2.97
N ILE A 136 9.69 -9.26 4.03
CA ILE A 136 9.27 -9.92 5.27
C ILE A 136 8.18 -10.94 4.98
N GLY A 137 7.16 -10.54 4.22
CA GLY A 137 6.05 -11.40 3.84
C GLY A 137 6.49 -12.61 3.02
N VAL A 138 7.46 -12.48 2.12
CA VAL A 138 8.01 -13.58 1.31
C VAL A 138 8.71 -14.62 2.18
N VAL A 139 9.52 -14.18 3.14
CA VAL A 139 10.29 -15.06 4.04
C VAL A 139 9.38 -15.70 5.11
N SER A 140 8.25 -15.06 5.42
CA SER A 140 7.27 -15.59 6.38
C SER A 140 6.06 -16.26 5.73
N ALA A 141 5.99 -16.30 4.39
CA ALA A 141 4.82 -16.81 3.68
C ALA A 141 4.73 -18.34 3.72
N ASN A 142 3.53 -18.84 3.98
CA ASN A 142 3.21 -20.25 3.83
C ASN A 142 2.87 -20.55 2.37
N TRP A 143 3.88 -20.97 1.63
CA TRP A 143 3.81 -21.19 0.19
C TRP A 143 3.04 -22.47 -0.15
N THR A 144 1.81 -22.30 -0.65
CA THR A 144 1.05 -23.40 -1.26
C THR A 144 1.39 -23.49 -2.75
N VAL A 145 1.93 -24.64 -3.19
CA VAL A 145 2.20 -24.91 -4.60
C VAL A 145 0.90 -25.32 -5.28
N LYS A 146 0.33 -24.44 -6.10
CA LYS A 146 -0.78 -24.73 -7.04
C LYS A 146 -0.27 -24.93 -8.47
N VAL A 147 0.92 -24.41 -8.76
CA VAL A 147 1.54 -24.44 -10.08
C VAL A 147 2.93 -25.08 -9.97
N PRO A 148 3.11 -26.34 -10.40
CA PRO A 148 4.33 -27.12 -10.14
C PRO A 148 5.64 -26.47 -10.61
N PHE A 149 5.63 -25.81 -11.78
CA PHE A 149 6.85 -25.21 -12.33
C PHE A 149 7.37 -24.01 -11.51
N LEU A 150 6.51 -23.38 -10.70
CA LEU A 150 6.92 -22.28 -9.82
C LEU A 150 7.50 -22.76 -8.49
N ALA A 151 7.31 -24.04 -8.13
CA ALA A 151 7.71 -24.58 -6.83
C ALA A 151 9.22 -24.44 -6.58
N ALA A 152 10.04 -24.58 -7.61
CA ALA A 152 11.50 -24.47 -7.52
C ALA A 152 11.99 -23.06 -7.13
N LEU A 153 11.15 -22.03 -7.28
CA LEU A 153 11.48 -20.64 -6.97
C LEU A 153 11.04 -20.21 -5.56
N LEU A 154 10.33 -21.08 -4.84
CA LEU A 154 9.73 -20.72 -3.54
C LEU A 154 10.74 -20.99 -2.40
N PRO A 155 10.85 -20.07 -1.43
CA PRO A 155 11.73 -20.28 -0.28
C PRO A 155 11.17 -21.40 0.61
N GLN A 156 12.05 -22.27 1.07
CA GLN A 156 11.68 -23.44 1.89
C GLN A 156 11.61 -23.15 3.39
N ARG A 157 12.10 -21.99 3.84
CA ARG A 157 12.20 -21.65 5.26
C ARG A 157 11.15 -20.62 5.64
N LEU A 158 10.37 -20.93 6.68
CA LEU A 158 9.45 -20.02 7.32
C LEU A 158 10.17 -19.28 8.45
N LEU A 159 10.27 -17.97 8.34
CA LEU A 159 10.65 -17.12 9.47
C LEU A 159 9.40 -16.76 10.25
N SER A 160 9.29 -17.22 11.49
CA SER A 160 8.21 -16.87 12.41
C SER A 160 8.36 -15.42 12.86
N LEU A 161 7.33 -14.60 12.62
CA LEU A 161 7.30 -13.22 13.09
C LEU A 161 6.60 -13.13 14.46
N PRO A 162 7.04 -12.23 15.35
CA PRO A 162 6.27 -11.88 16.55
C PRO A 162 4.87 -11.44 16.15
N GLU A 163 3.84 -11.92 16.87
CA GLU A 163 2.42 -11.64 16.62
C GLU A 163 1.89 -12.10 15.24
N GLY A 164 2.72 -12.82 14.49
CA GLY A 164 2.31 -13.47 13.26
C GLY A 164 1.54 -14.75 13.54
N ASP A 165 0.73 -15.16 12.56
CA ASP A 165 0.10 -16.48 12.56
C ASP A 165 1.20 -17.56 12.62
N SER A 166 1.03 -18.56 13.51
CA SER A 166 1.97 -19.67 13.64
C SER A 166 2.06 -20.49 12.35
N ALA A 167 1.00 -20.47 11.54
CA ALA A 167 0.96 -21.10 10.23
C ALA A 167 1.67 -20.29 9.13
N GLY A 168 2.23 -19.12 9.43
CA GLY A 168 2.86 -18.21 8.48
C GLY A 168 1.88 -17.29 7.76
N VAL A 169 2.42 -16.38 6.94
CA VAL A 169 1.62 -15.42 6.18
C VAL A 169 0.99 -16.12 4.98
N GLN A 170 -0.35 -16.13 4.92
CA GLN A 170 -1.05 -16.65 3.74
C GLN A 170 -0.67 -15.86 2.47
N THR A 171 -0.38 -16.55 1.37
CA THR A 171 0.06 -15.92 0.10
C THR A 171 -0.95 -14.93 -0.46
N ASN A 172 -2.26 -15.13 -0.20
CA ASN A 172 -3.31 -14.17 -0.56
C ASN A 172 -3.16 -12.83 0.16
N LYS A 173 -2.76 -12.83 1.44
CA LYS A 173 -2.52 -11.60 2.20
C LYS A 173 -1.31 -10.85 1.63
N LEU A 174 -0.24 -11.58 1.32
CA LEU A 174 0.95 -11.04 0.67
C LEU A 174 0.63 -10.43 -0.70
N ALA A 175 -0.17 -11.12 -1.53
CA ALA A 175 -0.61 -10.60 -2.81
C ALA A 175 -1.38 -9.28 -2.65
N GLY A 176 -2.32 -9.23 -1.68
CA GLY A 176 -3.05 -8.01 -1.34
C GLY A 176 -2.11 -6.86 -0.94
N THR A 177 -1.07 -7.14 -0.13
CA THR A 177 -0.05 -6.14 0.22
C THR A 177 0.70 -5.64 -1.00
N ILE A 178 1.16 -6.53 -1.88
CA ILE A 178 1.89 -6.17 -3.12
C ILE A 178 1.04 -5.25 -4.01
N LEU A 179 -0.27 -5.49 -4.09
CA LEU A 179 -1.19 -4.68 -4.91
C LEU A 179 -1.27 -3.21 -4.49
N PHE A 180 -0.96 -2.86 -3.25
CA PHE A 180 -0.90 -1.46 -2.84
C PHE A 180 0.33 -0.72 -3.41
N TYR A 181 1.41 -1.44 -3.67
CA TYR A 181 2.70 -0.84 -4.09
C TYR A 181 2.97 -1.00 -5.58
N PHE A 182 2.54 -2.11 -6.17
CA PHE A 182 2.85 -2.46 -7.55
C PHE A 182 2.35 -1.42 -8.58
N PRO A 183 1.08 -0.97 -8.57
CA PRO A 183 0.61 0.05 -9.50
C PRO A 183 1.33 1.38 -9.34
N LEU A 184 1.75 1.75 -8.12
CA LEU A 184 2.52 2.97 -7.89
C LEU A 184 3.91 2.87 -8.53
N LEU A 185 4.62 1.75 -8.34
CA LEU A 185 5.92 1.53 -8.95
C LEU A 185 5.85 1.53 -10.48
N ALA A 186 4.85 0.88 -11.05
CA ALA A 186 4.57 0.93 -12.48
C ALA A 186 4.26 2.37 -12.95
N SER A 187 3.49 3.14 -12.18
CA SER A 187 3.19 4.55 -12.47
C SER A 187 4.44 5.42 -12.49
N LEU A 188 5.34 5.23 -11.51
CA LEU A 188 6.63 5.93 -11.47
C LEU A 188 7.49 5.58 -12.67
N LEU A 189 7.52 4.30 -13.09
CA LEU A 189 8.26 3.88 -14.27
C LEU A 189 7.74 4.56 -15.55
N LEU A 190 6.42 4.66 -15.70
CA LEU A 190 5.78 5.38 -16.82
C LEU A 190 6.09 6.88 -16.80
N GLY A 191 6.10 7.50 -15.62
CA GLY A 191 6.43 8.92 -15.46
C GLY A 191 7.90 9.23 -15.70
N LEU A 192 8.79 8.28 -15.43
CA LEU A 192 10.22 8.40 -15.73
C LEU A 192 10.55 8.11 -17.20
N TRP A 193 9.61 7.58 -17.99
CA TRP A 193 9.88 7.12 -19.36
C TRP A 193 10.20 8.29 -20.32
N GLY A 194 11.44 8.37 -20.81
CA GLY A 194 11.93 9.44 -21.69
C GLY A 194 13.41 9.30 -22.12
N ARG A 195 13.90 10.19 -23.01
CA ARG A 195 15.23 10.06 -23.67
C ARG A 195 16.44 10.00 -22.72
N GLN A 196 16.34 10.53 -21.50
CA GLN A 196 17.42 10.50 -20.51
C GLN A 196 17.20 9.47 -19.38
N ALA A 197 16.06 8.76 -19.38
CA ALA A 197 15.61 7.93 -18.27
C ALA A 197 16.56 6.77 -17.96
N TRP A 198 17.09 6.15 -19.01
CA TRP A 198 17.94 4.96 -18.93
C TRP A 198 19.34 5.24 -18.36
N ARG A 199 19.75 6.51 -18.27
CA ARG A 199 21.02 6.92 -17.64
C ARG A 199 20.90 7.18 -16.14
N ASN A 200 19.68 7.14 -15.58
CA ASN A 200 19.44 7.44 -14.18
C ASN A 200 19.31 6.15 -13.36
N TRP A 201 20.15 5.98 -12.33
CA TRP A 201 20.09 4.84 -11.40
C TRP A 201 18.72 4.69 -10.74
N ARG A 202 17.97 5.80 -10.56
CA ARG A 202 16.62 5.78 -10.01
C ARG A 202 15.65 4.99 -10.89
N THR A 203 15.75 5.15 -12.21
CA THR A 203 14.92 4.40 -13.16
C THR A 203 15.18 2.91 -13.05
N TRP A 204 16.44 2.51 -12.92
CA TRP A 204 16.82 1.11 -12.68
C TRP A 204 16.29 0.59 -11.35
N GLY A 205 16.36 1.39 -10.29
CA GLY A 205 15.77 1.04 -8.99
C GLY A 205 14.26 0.85 -9.05
N VAL A 206 13.52 1.74 -9.71
CA VAL A 206 12.06 1.61 -9.92
C VAL A 206 11.75 0.40 -10.80
N LEU A 207 12.50 0.19 -11.89
CA LEU A 207 12.32 -0.95 -12.78
C LEU A 207 12.54 -2.27 -12.03
N ALA A 208 13.64 -2.39 -11.28
CA ALA A 208 13.93 -3.55 -10.46
C ALA A 208 12.84 -3.79 -9.40
N GLY A 209 12.41 -2.74 -8.69
CA GLY A 209 11.32 -2.84 -7.72
C GLY A 209 10.00 -3.27 -8.36
N THR A 210 9.67 -2.74 -9.54
CA THR A 210 8.47 -3.11 -10.30
C THR A 210 8.53 -4.57 -10.74
N ALA A 211 9.69 -5.01 -11.25
CA ALA A 211 9.90 -6.38 -11.69
C ALA A 211 9.83 -7.37 -10.52
N VAL A 212 10.45 -7.04 -9.38
CA VAL A 212 10.38 -7.85 -8.15
C VAL A 212 8.94 -7.95 -7.66
N MET A 213 8.22 -6.84 -7.52
CA MET A 213 6.83 -6.84 -7.06
C MET A 213 5.91 -7.58 -8.02
N GLY A 214 6.06 -7.38 -9.33
CA GLY A 214 5.29 -8.11 -10.35
C GLY A 214 5.59 -9.60 -10.34
N GLY A 215 6.86 -9.99 -10.27
CA GLY A 215 7.27 -11.39 -10.16
C GLY A 215 6.73 -12.06 -8.90
N LEU A 216 6.82 -11.38 -7.74
CA LEU A 216 6.27 -11.89 -6.49
C LEU A 216 4.75 -12.00 -6.52
N LEU A 217 4.04 -11.05 -7.16
CA LEU A 217 2.60 -11.16 -7.36
C LEU A 217 2.24 -12.42 -8.14
N VAL A 218 3.00 -12.76 -9.18
CA VAL A 218 2.84 -14.02 -9.92
C VAL A 218 3.13 -15.22 -9.03
N LEU A 219 4.24 -15.19 -8.29
CA LEU A 219 4.66 -16.28 -7.39
C LEU A 219 3.69 -16.52 -6.22
N THR A 220 2.90 -15.53 -5.80
CA THR A 220 1.88 -15.73 -4.75
C THR A 220 0.80 -16.74 -5.14
N GLN A 221 0.61 -17.01 -6.45
CA GLN A 221 -0.42 -17.92 -6.97
C GLN A 221 -1.83 -17.58 -6.43
N SER A 222 -2.06 -16.28 -6.20
CA SER A 222 -3.32 -15.73 -5.72
C SER A 222 -4.15 -15.25 -6.90
N ARG A 223 -5.26 -15.94 -7.19
CA ARG A 223 -6.18 -15.57 -8.28
C ARG A 223 -6.69 -14.14 -8.11
N SER A 224 -7.12 -13.77 -6.90
CA SER A 224 -7.53 -12.40 -6.57
C SER A 224 -6.38 -11.41 -6.65
N GLY A 225 -5.16 -11.81 -6.28
CA GLY A 225 -3.94 -11.05 -6.49
C GLY A 225 -3.70 -10.70 -7.97
N TRP A 226 -3.80 -11.69 -8.86
CA TRP A 226 -3.60 -11.49 -10.30
C TRP A 226 -4.69 -10.62 -10.91
N LEU A 227 -5.95 -10.87 -10.58
CA LEU A 227 -7.08 -10.07 -11.05
C LEU A 227 -6.98 -8.62 -10.55
N GLY A 228 -6.65 -8.42 -9.27
CA GLY A 228 -6.42 -7.10 -8.70
C GLY A 228 -5.24 -6.37 -9.35
N GLY A 229 -4.18 -7.11 -9.68
CA GLY A 229 -3.00 -6.57 -10.38
C GLY A 229 -3.33 -6.12 -11.79
N LEU A 230 -4.03 -6.98 -12.54
CA LEU A 230 -4.52 -6.65 -13.88
C LEU A 230 -5.46 -5.44 -13.85
N GLY A 231 -6.47 -5.45 -12.96
CA GLY A 231 -7.40 -4.35 -12.79
C GLY A 231 -6.70 -3.04 -12.43
N GLY A 232 -5.77 -3.08 -11.47
CA GLY A 232 -4.96 -1.92 -11.09
C GLY A 232 -4.13 -1.37 -12.24
N MET A 233 -3.53 -2.23 -13.07
CA MET A 233 -2.79 -1.82 -14.26
C MET A 233 -3.68 -1.22 -15.34
N LEU A 234 -4.87 -1.77 -15.58
CA LEU A 234 -5.85 -1.20 -16.53
C LEU A 234 -6.28 0.19 -16.10
N VAL A 235 -6.62 0.37 -14.82
CA VAL A 235 -6.96 1.69 -14.26
C VAL A 235 -5.78 2.65 -14.39
N LEU A 236 -4.56 2.20 -14.08
CA LEU A 236 -3.37 3.02 -14.23
C LEU A 236 -3.16 3.48 -15.68
N LEU A 237 -3.27 2.58 -16.65
CA LEU A 237 -3.15 2.91 -18.08
C LEU A 237 -4.23 3.90 -18.52
N ALA A 238 -5.47 3.73 -18.04
CA ALA A 238 -6.56 4.67 -18.31
C ALA A 238 -6.26 6.06 -17.75
N LEU A 239 -5.85 6.15 -16.48
CA LEU A 239 -5.51 7.42 -15.84
C LEU A 239 -4.35 8.13 -16.56
N TRP A 240 -3.29 7.41 -16.90
CA TRP A 240 -2.17 7.97 -17.68
C TRP A 240 -2.58 8.36 -19.10
N GLY A 241 -3.43 7.58 -19.77
CA GLY A 241 -3.95 7.89 -21.10
C GLY A 241 -4.87 9.13 -21.13
N LEU A 242 -5.50 9.46 -20.01
CA LEU A 242 -6.29 10.67 -19.82
C LEU A 242 -5.42 11.87 -19.45
N ALA A 243 -4.52 11.71 -18.47
CA ALA A 243 -3.73 12.78 -17.86
C ALA A 243 -2.46 13.17 -18.63
N ALA A 244 -1.86 12.27 -19.42
CA ALA A 244 -0.65 12.57 -20.17
C ALA A 244 -0.89 13.66 -21.22
N ALA A 245 0.13 14.51 -21.43
CA ALA A 245 0.13 15.53 -22.48
C ALA A 245 -0.12 14.89 -23.88
N PRO A 246 -0.81 15.59 -24.79
CA PRO A 246 -1.04 15.08 -26.14
C PRO A 246 0.30 14.81 -26.84
N GLY A 247 0.49 13.58 -27.31
CA GLY A 247 1.73 13.14 -27.95
C GLY A 247 1.79 11.63 -28.15
N ARG A 248 2.95 11.15 -28.64
CA ARG A 248 3.17 9.73 -28.96
C ARG A 248 3.00 8.82 -27.74
N GLN A 249 3.41 9.25 -26.54
CA GLN A 249 3.23 8.48 -25.31
C GLN A 249 1.74 8.25 -24.99
N ARG A 250 0.91 9.29 -25.06
CA ARG A 250 -0.54 9.19 -24.82
C ARG A 250 -1.22 8.23 -25.80
N PHE A 251 -0.83 8.28 -27.08
CA PHE A 251 -1.31 7.34 -28.09
C PHE A 251 -0.99 5.89 -27.72
N TRP A 252 0.28 5.59 -27.40
CA TRP A 252 0.69 4.23 -27.03
C TRP A 252 0.02 3.73 -25.75
N LEU A 253 -0.15 4.58 -24.74
CA LEU A 253 -0.86 4.22 -23.50
C LEU A 253 -2.32 3.83 -23.78
N ARG A 254 -3.00 4.59 -24.63
CA ARG A 254 -4.38 4.30 -25.05
C ARG A 254 -4.46 3.03 -25.89
N LEU A 255 -3.51 2.82 -26.80
CA LEU A 255 -3.44 1.59 -27.59
C LEU A 255 -3.17 0.37 -26.70
N ALA A 256 -2.25 0.48 -25.74
CA ALA A 256 -1.97 -0.58 -24.77
C ALA A 256 -3.21 -0.90 -23.92
N LEU A 257 -3.95 0.12 -23.46
CA LEU A 257 -5.22 -0.07 -22.76
C LEU A 257 -6.24 -0.78 -23.65
N LEU A 258 -6.41 -0.35 -24.90
CA LEU A 258 -7.35 -0.97 -25.83
C LEU A 258 -7.01 -2.45 -26.07
N VAL A 259 -5.74 -2.74 -26.35
CA VAL A 259 -5.26 -4.12 -26.54
C VAL A 259 -5.49 -4.97 -25.30
N ALA A 260 -5.20 -4.44 -24.10
CA ALA A 260 -5.41 -5.16 -22.85
C ALA A 260 -6.90 -5.43 -22.58
N LEU A 261 -7.79 -4.48 -22.87
CA LEU A 261 -9.24 -4.68 -22.78
C LEU A 261 -9.73 -5.73 -23.79
N VAL A 262 -9.29 -5.65 -25.05
CA VAL A 262 -9.65 -6.65 -26.07
C VAL A 262 -9.19 -8.04 -25.66
N ALA A 263 -7.95 -8.18 -25.17
CA ALA A 263 -7.43 -9.45 -24.69
C ALA A 263 -8.23 -9.98 -23.49
N LEU A 264 -8.62 -9.12 -22.54
CA LEU A 264 -9.47 -9.48 -21.41
C LEU A 264 -10.84 -9.98 -21.88
N PHE A 265 -11.51 -9.25 -22.76
CA PHE A 265 -12.82 -9.64 -23.29
C PHE A 265 -12.75 -10.92 -24.13
N ALA A 266 -11.71 -11.08 -24.96
CA ALA A 266 -11.49 -12.30 -25.72
C ALA A 266 -11.26 -13.50 -24.79
N GLY A 267 -10.46 -13.35 -23.73
CA GLY A 267 -10.26 -14.38 -22.72
C GLY A 267 -11.55 -14.77 -22.02
N LEU A 268 -12.37 -13.79 -21.59
CA LEU A 268 -13.69 -14.03 -21.00
C LEU A 268 -14.64 -14.74 -21.97
N ALA A 269 -14.62 -14.38 -23.25
CA ALA A 269 -15.43 -15.01 -24.28
C ALA A 269 -15.02 -16.48 -24.51
N VAL A 270 -13.71 -16.79 -24.47
CA VAL A 270 -13.19 -18.16 -24.60
C VAL A 270 -13.54 -19.04 -23.39
N ILE A 271 -13.49 -18.47 -22.17
CA ILE A 271 -13.95 -19.19 -20.96
C ILE A 271 -15.45 -19.49 -21.06
N GLY A 272 -16.23 -18.52 -21.56
CA GLY A 272 -17.67 -18.64 -21.73
C GLY A 272 -18.46 -18.44 -20.43
N PRO A 273 -19.74 -18.04 -20.52
CA PRO A 273 -20.56 -17.72 -19.36
C PRO A 273 -20.85 -18.93 -18.46
N THR A 274 -20.93 -20.14 -19.02
CA THR A 274 -21.21 -21.37 -18.28
C THR A 274 -20.06 -21.76 -17.34
N ARG A 275 -18.80 -21.67 -17.80
CA ARG A 275 -17.64 -21.93 -16.94
C ARG A 275 -17.45 -20.85 -15.89
N LEU A 276 -17.71 -19.59 -16.23
CA LEU A 276 -17.69 -18.50 -15.24
C LEU A 276 -18.74 -18.70 -14.15
N ALA A 277 -19.96 -19.11 -14.52
CA ALA A 277 -21.02 -19.43 -13.56
C ALA A 277 -20.64 -20.63 -12.68
N ALA A 278 -20.05 -21.68 -13.26
CA ALA A 278 -19.57 -22.84 -12.51
C ALA A 278 -18.46 -22.46 -11.51
N LEU A 279 -17.47 -21.66 -11.94
CA LEU A 279 -16.40 -21.14 -11.07
C LEU A 279 -16.93 -20.27 -9.93
N TRP A 280 -18.08 -19.62 -10.13
CA TRP A 280 -18.72 -18.79 -9.10
C TRP A 280 -19.54 -19.61 -8.11
N GLN A 281 -20.18 -20.69 -8.58
CA GLN A 281 -21.03 -21.55 -7.77
C GLN A 281 -20.25 -22.58 -6.96
N ASP A 282 -19.16 -23.11 -7.51
CA ASP A 282 -18.29 -24.11 -6.86
C ASP A 282 -16.82 -23.69 -6.95
N PRO A 283 -16.37 -22.75 -6.10
CA PRO A 283 -14.98 -22.31 -6.08
C PRO A 283 -14.00 -23.44 -5.68
N ASP A 284 -14.50 -24.49 -5.02
CA ASP A 284 -13.69 -25.58 -4.44
C ASP A 284 -13.34 -26.69 -5.44
N LEU A 285 -14.09 -26.85 -6.54
CA LEU A 285 -13.89 -27.94 -7.52
C LEU A 285 -12.54 -27.92 -8.26
N GLU A 286 -11.80 -26.80 -8.21
CA GLU A 286 -10.45 -26.68 -8.78
C GLU A 286 -9.32 -26.63 -7.75
N THR A 287 -9.59 -26.76 -6.45
CA THR A 287 -8.52 -26.87 -5.43
C THR A 287 -7.97 -28.29 -5.28
N ALA A 288 -8.57 -29.26 -5.97
CA ALA A 288 -8.23 -30.68 -5.89
C ALA A 288 -7.31 -31.20 -7.01
N VAL A 289 -6.61 -30.33 -7.77
CA VAL A 289 -5.60 -30.73 -8.77
C VAL A 289 -4.21 -30.28 -8.35
#